data_AF-A0A2J0MWQ2-F1
#
_entry.id   AF-A0A2J0MWQ2-F1
#
_cell.length_a   1.000
_cell.length_b   1.000
_cell.length_c   1.000
_cell.angle_alpha   90.00
_cell.angle_beta   90.00
_cell.angle_gamma   90.00
#
_symmetry.space_group_name_H-M   'P 1'
#
loop_
_entity.id
_entity.type
_entity.pdbx_description
1 polymer ?
#
loop_
_entity_poly.entity_id
_entity_poly.type
_entity_poly.pdbx_seq_one_letter_code
_entity_poly.pdbx_strand_id
1 'polypeptide(L)' 'MPNKKYKVLLAEDDEFLQRMYATKLISSGFEVIAASDGEQALEKALSQKPDLVLLDLLMPKKSGFDV' A
#
# COMPACT_ATOMS: atom_id res chain seq x y z
N MET A 1 19.22 -19.07 -1.98
CA MET A 1 17.86 -18.86 -1.42
C MET A 1 17.07 -18.09 -2.46
N PRO A 2 15.85 -18.50 -2.87
CA PRO A 2 15.07 -17.66 -3.76
C PRO A 2 14.84 -16.31 -3.06
N ASN A 3 15.17 -15.22 -3.73
CA ASN A 3 15.17 -13.87 -3.18
C ASN A 3 13.71 -13.51 -2.83
N LYS A 4 13.32 -13.60 -1.55
CA LYS A 4 11.96 -13.26 -1.10
C LYS A 4 11.71 -11.80 -1.45
N LYS A 5 10.72 -11.52 -2.32
CA LYS A 5 10.25 -10.15 -2.55
C LYS A 5 9.36 -9.75 -1.38
N TYR A 6 9.71 -8.65 -0.70
CA TYR A 6 8.86 -8.08 0.33
C TYR A 6 7.63 -7.43 -0.31
N LYS A 7 6.46 -7.64 0.30
CA LYS A 7 5.18 -7.13 -0.16
C LYS A 7 4.81 -5.86 0.59
N VAL A 8 4.58 -4.77 -0.14
CA VAL A 8 4.21 -3.46 0.41
C VAL A 8 2.77 -3.14 0.05
N LEU A 9 1.95 -2.83 1.04
CA LEU A 9 0.66 -2.18 0.82
C LEU A 9 0.88 -0.66 0.76
N LEU A 10 0.52 -0.04 -0.35
CA LEU A 10 0.52 1.40 -0.55
C LEU A 10 -0.92 1.90 -0.50
N ALA A 11 -1.27 2.62 0.55
CA ALA A 11 -2.58 3.24 0.76
C ALA A 11 -2.45 4.76 0.58
N GLU A 12 -2.97 5.26 -0.52
CA GLU A 12 -2.81 6.63 -1.03
C GLU A 12 -3.97 6.90 -2.00
N ASP A 13 -4.76 7.95 -1.76
CA ASP A 13 -5.96 8.26 -2.56
C ASP A 13 -5.65 9.14 -3.79
N ASP A 14 -4.54 9.88 -3.78
CA ASP A 14 -4.07 10.58 -4.97
C ASP A 14 -3.46 9.59 -5.98
N GLU A 15 -4.13 9.42 -7.11
CA GLU A 15 -3.77 8.45 -8.14
C GLU A 15 -2.39 8.72 -8.77
N PHE A 16 -1.95 9.99 -8.82
CA PHE A 16 -0.62 10.34 -9.33
C PHE A 16 0.47 9.95 -8.34
N LEU A 17 0.32 10.31 -7.06
CA LEU A 17 1.25 9.94 -6.00
C LEU A 17 1.34 8.42 -5.84
N GLN A 18 0.19 7.73 -5.84
CA GLN A 18 0.13 6.29 -5.73
C GLN A 18 0.94 5.61 -6.85
N ARG A 19 0.77 6.05 -8.11
CA ARG A 19 1.53 5.51 -9.25
C ARG A 19 3.02 5.81 -9.18
N MET A 20 3.39 7.01 -8.74
CA MET A 20 4.79 7.41 -8.57
C MET A 20 5.48 6.50 -7.54
N TYR A 21 4.88 6.32 -6.37
CA TYR A 21 5.41 5.45 -5.32
C TYR A 21 5.44 3.99 -5.74
N ALA A 22 4.36 3.47 -6.35
CA ALA A 22 4.31 2.10 -6.83
C ALA A 22 5.44 1.82 -7.85
N THR A 23 5.68 2.72 -8.79
CA THR A 23 6.77 2.60 -9.78
C THR A 23 8.14 2.54 -9.09
N LYS A 24 8.36 3.38 -8.08
CA LYS A 24 9.62 3.40 -7.31
C LYS A 24 9.82 2.13 -6.48
N LEU A 25 8.77 1.62 -5.85
CA LEU A 25 8.81 0.39 -5.06
C LEU A 25 9.04 -0.84 -5.95
N ILE A 26 8.31 -0.97 -7.06
CA ILE A 26 8.47 -2.08 -8.01
C ILE A 26 9.89 -2.11 -8.59
N SER A 27 10.42 -0.95 -9.01
CA SER A 27 11.80 -0.85 -9.52
C SER A 27 12.86 -1.16 -8.46
N SER A 28 12.53 -1.04 -7.18
CA SER A 28 13.39 -1.42 -6.06
C SER A 28 13.25 -2.90 -5.66
N GLY A 29 12.43 -3.68 -6.36
CA GLY A 29 12.29 -5.13 -6.18
C GLY A 29 11.15 -5.58 -5.27
N PHE A 30 10.29 -4.66 -4.82
CA PHE A 30 9.12 -4.97 -3.99
C PHE A 30 7.93 -5.45 -4.82
N GLU A 31 7.06 -6.24 -4.21
CA GLU A 31 5.68 -6.47 -4.69
C GLU A 31 4.79 -5.38 -4.09
N VAL A 32 3.93 -4.75 -4.89
CA VAL A 32 3.07 -3.64 -4.43
C VAL A 32 1.61 -4.04 -4.53
N ILE A 33 0.88 -3.86 -3.43
CA ILE A 33 -0.59 -3.85 -3.38
C ILE A 33 -1.01 -2.39 -3.22
N ALA A 34 -1.92 -1.90 -4.05
CA ALA A 34 -2.44 -0.54 -3.95
C ALA A 34 -3.82 -0.51 -3.26
N ALA A 35 -4.09 0.54 -2.49
CA ALA A 35 -5.40 0.88 -1.94
C ALA A 35 -5.63 2.39 -2.07
N SER A 36 -6.83 2.80 -2.47
CA SER A 36 -7.19 4.21 -2.72
C SER A 36 -8.11 4.81 -1.67
N ASP A 37 -8.41 4.05 -0.61
CA ASP A 37 -9.18 4.49 0.55
C ASP A 37 -8.85 3.60 1.76
N GLY A 38 -9.20 4.05 2.96
CA GLY A 38 -8.85 3.33 4.19
C GLY A 38 -9.60 2.01 4.40
N GLU A 39 -10.80 1.84 3.84
CA GLU A 39 -11.51 0.54 3.91
C GLU A 39 -10.77 -0.52 3.11
N GLN A 40 -10.38 -0.18 1.88
CA GLN A 40 -9.57 -1.04 1.03
C GLN A 40 -8.20 -1.33 1.66
N ALA A 41 -7.57 -0.33 2.29
CA ALA A 41 -6.30 -0.50 2.97
C ALA A 41 -6.41 -1.54 4.09
N LEU A 42 -7.43 -1.41 4.95
CA LEU A 42 -7.67 -2.36 6.03
C LEU A 42 -7.97 -3.78 5.51
N GLU A 43 -8.86 -3.92 4.53
CA GLU A 43 -9.22 -5.20 3.93
C GLU A 43 -7.99 -5.91 3.35
N LYS A 44 -7.15 -5.17 2.60
CA LYS A 44 -5.94 -5.69 1.98
C LYS A 44 -4.86 -6.00 3.01
N ALA A 45 -4.71 -5.21 4.06
CA ALA A 45 -3.77 -5.49 5.14
C ALA A 45 -4.09 -6.84 5.82
N LEU A 46 -5.37 -7.08 6.14
CA LEU A 46 -5.81 -8.30 6.81
C LEU A 46 -5.76 -9.54 5.90
N SER A 47 -6.18 -9.39 4.64
CA SER A 47 -6.28 -10.52 3.69
C SER A 47 -4.96 -10.89 3.03
N GLN A 48 -4.15 -9.90 2.65
CA GLN A 48 -2.91 -10.12 1.90
C GLN A 48 -1.66 -10.21 2.76
N LYS A 49 -1.74 -9.80 4.04
CA LYS A 49 -0.64 -9.83 5.02
C LYS A 49 0.68 -9.28 4.44
N PRO A 50 0.71 -8.00 4.03
CA PRO A 50 1.93 -7.39 3.53
C PRO A 50 3.02 -7.37 4.61
N ASP A 51 4.29 -7.33 4.18
CA ASP A 51 5.42 -7.19 5.10
C ASP A 51 5.58 -5.73 5.60
N LEU A 52 5.06 -4.75 4.85
CA LEU A 52 5.07 -3.32 5.19
C LEU A 52 3.80 -2.62 4.67
N VAL A 53 3.34 -1.60 5.40
CA VAL A 53 2.26 -0.69 4.95
C VAL A 53 2.83 0.74 4.88
N LEU A 54 2.63 1.39 3.73
CA LEU A 54 2.82 2.82 3.55
C LEU A 54 1.43 3.45 3.45
N LEU A 55 1.07 4.28 4.43
CA LEU A 55 -0.30 4.71 4.68
C LEU A 55 -0.38 6.24 4.69
N ASP A 56 -1.20 6.81 3.82
CA ASP A 56 -1.64 8.19 3.96
C ASP A 56 -2.64 8.33 5.12
N LEU A 57 -2.49 9.40 5.89
CA LEU A 57 -3.38 9.75 6.98
C LEU A 57 -4.68 10.38 6.46
N LEU A 58 -4.61 11.10 5.34
CA LEU A 58 -5.73 11.86 4.78
C LEU A 58 -6.39 11.11 3.62
N MET A 59 -7.17 10.07 3.93
CA MET A 59 -7.89 9.28 2.92
C MET A 59 -9.42 9.32 3.09
N PRO A 60 -10.19 9.10 2.02
CA PRO A 60 -11.64 8.98 2.09
C PRO A 60 -12.10 7.68 2.79
N LYS A 61 -13.37 7.68 3.22
CA LYS A 61 -14.09 6.61 3.96
C LYS A 61 -13.53 6.29 5.35
N LYS A 62 -12.22 6.09 5.48
CA LYS A 62 -11.52 5.81 6.73
C LYS A 62 -10.15 6.48 6.70
N SER A 63 -9.83 7.27 7.72
CA SER A 63 -8.54 7.96 7.80
C SER A 63 -7.43 6.97 8.13
N GLY A 64 -6.17 7.31 7.82
CA GLY A 64 -5.04 6.46 8.19
C GLY A 64 -4.84 6.29 9.70
N PHE A 65 -5.47 7.12 10.54
CA PHE A 65 -5.49 6.91 12.00
C PHE A 65 -6.46 5.81 12.43
N ASP A 66 -7.49 5.56 11.64
CA ASP A 66 -8.52 4.59 11.96
C ASP A 66 -8.18 3.20 11.40
N VAL A 67 -7.35 3.13 10.35
CA VAL A 67 -6.88 1.89 9.67
C VAL A 67 -5.94 1.09 10.57
#